data_AF-A0A918KGY2-F1
#
_entry.id   AF-A0A918KGY2-F1
#
_cell.length_a   1.000
_cell.length_b   1.000
_cell.length_c   1.000
_cell.angle_alpha   90.00
_cell.angle_beta   90.00
_cell.angle_gamma   90.00
#
_symmetry.space_group_name_H-M   'P 1'
#
loop_
_entity.id
_entity.type
_entity.pdbx_description
1 polymer ?
#
loop_
_entity_poly.entity_id
_entity_poly.type
_entity_poly.pdbx_seq_one_letter_code
_entity_poly.pdbx_strand_id
1 'polypeptide(L)'
;MAVTELEAKVTIAKIVQLAYDTNGDKAANIIFGRGGYSIAIDQSGEVQMSGSIGNTIIFNGDPALDGLGFKVKRVSVNFTNGDGGTVNFNGSFDFVAGTSISVAGSFDVYNMIKSCSGLLCKAARFLDGRDAQIEQELQQYIR
;
A
#
# COMPACT_ATOMS: atom_id res chain seq x y z
N MET A 1 0.66 25.02 0.20
CA MET A 1 1.00 24.06 -0.88
C MET A 1 -0.24 23.27 -1.22
N ALA A 2 -0.45 22.72 -2.41
CA ALA A 2 -1.57 21.81 -2.70
C ALA A 2 -1.00 20.41 -2.86
N VAL A 3 -1.72 19.37 -2.43
CA VAL A 3 -1.29 17.98 -2.72
C VAL A 3 -1.34 17.78 -4.24
N THR A 4 -0.29 17.20 -4.80
CA THR A 4 -0.19 16.88 -6.21
C THR A 4 -0.73 15.49 -6.51
N GLU A 5 -1.09 15.24 -7.77
CA GLU A 5 -1.48 13.90 -8.23
C GLU A 5 -0.39 12.86 -7.95
N LEU A 6 0.89 13.23 -8.11
CA LEU A 6 2.01 12.33 -7.84
C LEU A 6 2.11 11.96 -6.36
N GLU A 7 2.00 12.93 -5.45
CA GLU A 7 2.01 12.67 -4.00
C GLU A 7 0.85 11.78 -3.57
N ALA A 8 -0.34 11.99 -4.13
CA ALA A 8 -1.49 11.14 -3.88
C ALA A 8 -1.25 9.69 -4.36
N LYS A 9 -0.71 9.49 -5.58
CA LYS A 9 -0.37 8.16 -6.10
C LYS A 9 0.71 7.46 -5.24
N VAL A 10 1.75 8.20 -4.83
CA VAL A 10 2.79 7.67 -3.92
C VAL A 10 2.19 7.27 -2.57
N THR A 11 1.25 8.05 -2.04
CA THR A 11 0.54 7.72 -0.79
C THR A 11 -0.23 6.41 -0.93
N ILE A 12 -0.96 6.20 -2.04
CA ILE A 12 -1.69 4.94 -2.31
C ILE A 12 -0.73 3.75 -2.27
N ALA A 13 0.42 3.85 -2.96
CA ALA A 13 1.43 2.80 -2.95
C ALA A 13 1.98 2.51 -1.54
N LYS A 14 2.27 3.56 -0.76
CA LYS A 14 2.71 3.44 0.64
C LYS A 14 1.67 2.73 1.52
N ILE A 15 0.38 3.01 1.35
CA ILE A 15 -0.69 2.36 2.14
C ILE A 15 -0.77 0.87 1.79
N VAL A 16 -0.69 0.52 0.51
CA VAL A 16 -0.69 -0.89 0.07
C VAL A 16 0.52 -1.62 0.67
N GLN A 17 1.69 -1.01 0.65
CA GLN A 17 2.88 -1.56 1.30
C GLN A 17 2.70 -1.73 2.82
N LEU A 18 2.20 -0.70 3.50
CA LEU A 18 1.96 -0.72 4.94
C LEU A 18 0.96 -1.81 5.35
N ALA A 19 -0.05 -2.07 4.50
CA ALA A 19 -0.99 -3.17 4.71
C ALA A 19 -0.26 -4.52 4.73
N TYR A 20 0.64 -4.78 3.78
CA TYR A 20 1.47 -5.99 3.77
C TYR A 20 2.40 -6.06 4.97
N ASP A 21 3.10 -4.98 5.28
CA ASP A 21 4.07 -4.94 6.38
C ASP A 21 3.39 -5.20 7.73
N THR A 22 2.14 -4.75 7.89
CA THR A 22 1.37 -4.89 9.14
C THR A 22 0.58 -6.20 9.22
N ASN A 23 0.03 -6.69 8.12
CA ASN A 23 -0.95 -7.79 8.11
C ASN A 23 -0.52 -9.03 7.30
N GLY A 24 0.64 -8.98 6.64
CA GLY A 24 1.24 -10.10 5.91
C GLY A 24 0.26 -10.81 4.96
N ASP A 25 0.08 -12.09 5.18
CA ASP A 25 -0.76 -12.97 4.35
C ASP A 25 -2.20 -12.51 4.23
N LYS A 26 -2.76 -11.83 5.25
CA LYS A 26 -4.13 -11.32 5.18
C LYS A 26 -4.27 -10.20 4.15
N ALA A 27 -3.29 -9.29 4.10
CA ALA A 27 -3.24 -8.26 3.07
C ALA A 27 -2.97 -8.88 1.69
N ALA A 28 -2.06 -9.86 1.61
CA ALA A 28 -1.81 -10.60 0.37
C ALA A 28 -3.07 -11.24 -0.20
N ASN A 29 -3.88 -11.89 0.65
CA ASN A 29 -5.12 -12.54 0.25
C ASN A 29 -6.20 -11.55 -0.21
N ILE A 30 -6.21 -10.32 0.29
CA ILE A 30 -7.10 -9.27 -0.18
C ILE A 30 -6.65 -8.76 -1.55
N ILE A 31 -5.36 -8.46 -1.67
CA ILE A 31 -4.79 -7.78 -2.84
C ILE A 31 -4.73 -8.72 -4.05
N PHE A 32 -4.37 -9.98 -3.83
CA PHE A 32 -4.34 -11.01 -4.88
C PHE A 32 -5.63 -11.82 -4.94
N GLY A 33 -6.63 -11.46 -4.15
CA GLY A 33 -7.94 -12.09 -4.13
C GLY A 33 -8.75 -11.84 -5.42
N ARG A 34 -9.81 -12.64 -5.62
CA ARG A 34 -10.76 -12.41 -6.71
C ARG A 34 -11.67 -11.23 -6.37
N GLY A 35 -11.86 -10.32 -7.33
CA GLY A 35 -12.91 -9.28 -7.30
C GLY A 35 -12.43 -7.84 -7.06
N GLY A 36 -11.12 -7.62 -6.89
CA GLY A 36 -10.58 -6.32 -6.49
C GLY A 36 -10.69 -6.09 -4.98
N TYR A 37 -10.29 -4.90 -4.55
CA TYR A 37 -10.29 -4.52 -3.13
C TYR A 37 -10.48 -3.01 -2.98
N SER A 38 -10.76 -2.55 -1.77
CA SER A 38 -10.86 -1.14 -1.45
C SER A 38 -10.06 -0.80 -0.21
N ILE A 39 -9.70 0.47 -0.10
CA ILE A 39 -9.05 1.07 1.07
C ILE A 39 -9.87 2.31 1.43
N ALA A 40 -10.27 2.41 2.69
CA ALA A 40 -10.82 3.62 3.27
C ALA A 40 -9.95 4.08 4.43
N ILE A 41 -9.70 5.38 4.53
CA ILE A 41 -9.00 5.99 5.65
C ILE A 41 -9.87 7.10 6.21
N ASP A 42 -10.01 7.16 7.53
CA ASP A 42 -10.78 8.20 8.20
C ASP A 42 -9.91 9.30 8.82
N GLN A 43 -10.53 10.20 9.59
CA GLN A 43 -9.86 11.34 10.22
C GLN A 43 -8.90 10.94 11.34
N SER A 44 -9.02 9.72 11.87
CA SER A 44 -8.15 9.18 12.91
C SER A 44 -6.87 8.58 12.34
N GLY A 45 -6.77 8.46 11.01
CA GLY A 45 -5.67 7.77 10.34
C GLY A 45 -5.84 6.24 10.30
N GLU A 46 -6.96 5.71 10.78
CA GLU A 46 -7.27 4.28 10.67
C GLU A 46 -7.57 3.90 9.22
N VAL A 47 -6.90 2.86 8.75
CA VAL A 47 -7.08 2.27 7.42
C VAL A 47 -7.94 1.02 7.55
N GLN A 48 -9.01 0.97 6.77
CA GLN A 48 -9.81 -0.22 6.54
C GLN A 48 -9.58 -0.69 5.10
N MET A 49 -8.98 -1.87 4.94
CA MET A 49 -8.76 -2.49 3.64
C MET A 49 -9.66 -3.72 3.51
N SER A 50 -10.49 -3.76 2.46
CA SER A 50 -11.51 -4.79 2.26
C SER A 50 -11.40 -5.44 0.88
N GLY A 51 -11.39 -6.77 0.84
CA GLY A 51 -11.48 -7.55 -0.40
C GLY A 51 -12.92 -7.95 -0.73
N SER A 52 -13.19 -8.31 -1.98
CA SER A 52 -14.55 -8.70 -2.41
C SER A 52 -15.11 -9.95 -1.75
N ILE A 53 -14.27 -10.78 -1.14
CA ILE A 53 -14.66 -12.05 -0.49
C ILE A 53 -14.94 -11.84 1.02
N GLY A 54 -15.18 -10.59 1.45
CA GLY A 54 -15.57 -10.28 2.84
C GLY A 54 -14.40 -10.26 3.84
N ASN A 55 -13.16 -10.33 3.37
CA ASN A 55 -11.98 -10.16 4.20
C ASN A 55 -11.70 -8.66 4.40
N THR A 56 -11.67 -8.22 5.66
CA THR A 56 -11.27 -6.85 6.03
C THR A 56 -10.14 -6.88 7.04
N ILE A 57 -9.14 -6.03 6.83
CA ILE A 57 -8.08 -5.73 7.80
C ILE A 57 -8.16 -4.26 8.19
N ILE A 58 -7.78 -3.98 9.44
CA ILE A 58 -7.76 -2.64 10.01
C ILE A 58 -6.36 -2.40 10.56
N PHE A 59 -5.76 -1.25 10.23
CA PHE A 59 -4.41 -0.89 10.69
C PHE A 59 -4.22 0.63 10.75
N ASN A 60 -3.21 1.10 11.48
CA ASN A 60 -2.86 2.52 11.51
C ASN A 60 -2.16 2.91 10.20
N GLY A 61 -2.66 3.97 9.56
CA GLY A 61 -2.16 4.50 8.28
C GLY A 61 -1.29 5.74 8.40
N ASP A 62 -1.10 6.32 9.59
CA ASP A 62 -0.35 7.55 9.79
C ASP A 62 1.05 7.52 9.14
N PRO A 63 1.83 6.42 9.20
CA PRO A 63 3.13 6.35 8.52
C PRO A 63 3.06 6.50 6.99
N ALA A 64 1.95 6.08 6.38
CA ALA A 64 1.75 6.22 4.93
C ALA A 64 1.23 7.61 4.54
N LEU A 65 0.51 8.27 5.45
CA LEU A 65 0.03 9.64 5.28
C LEU A 65 1.11 10.69 5.57
N ASP A 66 2.18 10.31 6.27
CA ASP A 66 3.31 11.19 6.56
C ASP A 66 3.97 11.67 5.26
N GLY A 67 3.91 12.99 5.05
CA GLY A 67 4.32 13.67 3.81
C GLY A 67 3.17 14.20 2.95
N LEU A 68 1.92 13.82 3.20
CA LEU A 68 0.79 14.60 2.68
C LEU A 68 0.74 15.91 3.47
N GLY A 69 1.09 17.03 2.83
CA GLY A 69 1.20 18.35 3.47
C GLY A 69 -0.10 18.93 4.07
N PHE A 70 -1.15 18.13 4.21
CA PHE A 70 -2.44 18.47 4.79
C PHE A 70 -3.02 17.34 5.61
N LYS A 71 -3.80 17.73 6.63
CA LYS A 71 -4.63 16.80 7.38
C LYS A 71 -5.76 16.27 6.49
N VAL A 72 -5.73 14.97 6.26
CA VAL A 72 -6.75 14.25 5.50
C VAL A 72 -8.02 14.10 6.33
N LYS A 73 -9.16 14.33 5.70
CA LYS A 73 -10.49 14.04 6.26
C LYS A 73 -10.92 12.61 5.94
N ARG A 74 -10.71 12.19 4.70
CA ARG A 74 -11.04 10.85 4.22
C ARG A 74 -10.17 10.51 3.02
N VAL A 75 -9.71 9.27 2.95
CA VAL A 75 -9.23 8.66 1.70
C VAL A 75 -10.18 7.53 1.34
N SER A 76 -10.49 7.39 0.06
CA SER A 76 -11.20 6.22 -0.45
C SER A 76 -10.54 5.81 -1.76
N VAL A 77 -10.07 4.57 -1.84
CA VAL A 77 -9.44 4.01 -3.05
C VAL A 77 -10.08 2.68 -3.36
N ASN A 78 -10.51 2.53 -4.61
CA ASN A 78 -11.00 1.27 -5.13
C ASN A 78 -9.99 0.71 -6.13
N PHE A 79 -9.74 -0.58 -6.03
CA PHE A 79 -8.79 -1.32 -6.84
C PHE A 79 -9.53 -2.41 -7.62
N THR A 80 -9.24 -2.50 -8.91
CA THR A 80 -9.78 -3.54 -9.79
C THR A 80 -8.65 -4.27 -10.47
N ASN A 81 -8.82 -5.58 -10.62
CA ASN A 81 -7.85 -6.42 -11.31
C ASN A 81 -7.89 -6.07 -12.80
N GLY A 82 -6.76 -5.62 -13.34
CA GLY A 82 -6.54 -5.45 -14.77
C GLY A 82 -5.89 -6.67 -15.40
N ASP A 83 -5.59 -6.57 -16.69
CA ASP A 83 -4.94 -7.64 -17.43
C ASP A 83 -3.47 -7.80 -17.05
N GLY A 84 -2.95 -9.04 -17.13
CA GLY A 84 -1.53 -9.33 -16.96
C GLY A 84 -0.96 -9.11 -15.55
N GLY A 85 -1.79 -9.10 -14.51
CA GLY A 85 -1.34 -8.89 -13.12
C GLY A 85 -1.26 -7.41 -12.70
N THR A 86 -1.71 -6.51 -13.57
CA THR A 86 -1.86 -5.08 -13.26
C THR A 86 -3.07 -4.87 -12.36
N VAL A 87 -2.98 -3.93 -11.42
CA VAL A 87 -4.13 -3.44 -10.66
C VAL A 87 -4.40 -2.00 -11.04
N ASN A 88 -5.62 -1.74 -11.47
CA ASN A 88 -6.13 -0.39 -11.70
C ASN A 88 -6.66 0.16 -10.38
N PHE A 89 -6.53 1.46 -10.16
CA PHE A 89 -7.09 2.11 -8.99
C PHE A 89 -7.72 3.45 -9.33
N ASN A 90 -8.73 3.80 -8.54
CA ASN A 90 -9.31 5.12 -8.51
C ASN A 90 -9.45 5.55 -7.04
N GLY A 91 -8.84 6.68 -6.70
CA GLY A 91 -8.75 7.20 -5.35
C GLY A 91 -9.30 8.62 -5.23
N SER A 92 -9.89 8.94 -4.09
CA SER A 92 -10.28 10.29 -3.69
C SER A 92 -9.68 10.62 -2.34
N PHE A 93 -9.13 11.83 -2.24
CA PHE A 93 -8.57 12.42 -1.03
C PHE A 93 -9.37 13.66 -0.69
N ASP A 94 -10.12 13.60 0.41
CA ASP A 94 -10.83 14.74 0.96
C ASP A 94 -9.99 15.32 2.10
N PHE A 95 -9.75 16.62 2.08
CA PHE A 95 -8.95 17.30 3.10
C PHE A 95 -9.84 18.11 4.05
N VAL A 96 -9.38 18.32 5.28
CA VAL A 96 -10.12 19.10 6.29
C VAL A 96 -10.37 20.54 5.84
N ALA A 97 -9.48 21.10 5.00
CA ALA A 97 -9.60 22.43 4.42
C ALA A 97 -10.74 22.56 3.36
N GLY A 98 -11.48 21.49 3.06
CA GLY A 98 -12.62 21.51 2.14
C GLY A 98 -12.26 21.26 0.66
N THR A 99 -10.98 21.04 0.36
CA THR A 99 -10.51 20.63 -0.97
C THR A 99 -10.57 19.11 -1.12
N SER A 100 -10.83 18.64 -2.34
CA SER A 100 -10.72 17.23 -2.70
C SER A 100 -9.88 17.03 -3.96
N ILE A 101 -9.22 15.88 -4.05
CA ILE A 101 -8.43 15.49 -5.21
C ILE A 101 -8.80 14.05 -5.57
N SER A 102 -9.09 13.82 -6.83
CA SER A 102 -9.29 12.48 -7.37
C SER A 102 -8.09 12.09 -8.23
N VAL A 103 -7.64 10.85 -8.08
CA VAL A 103 -6.52 10.30 -8.83
C VAL A 103 -6.86 8.91 -9.33
N ALA A 104 -6.49 8.61 -10.57
CA ALA A 104 -6.62 7.29 -11.13
C ALA A 104 -5.27 6.84 -11.71
N GLY A 105 -5.09 5.53 -11.79
CA GLY A 105 -3.90 4.97 -12.40
C GLY A 105 -3.92 3.46 -12.35
N SER A 106 -2.77 2.89 -12.68
CA SER A 106 -2.54 1.46 -12.62
C SER A 106 -1.12 1.22 -12.13
N PHE A 107 -0.92 0.13 -11.40
CA PHE A 107 0.42 -0.33 -11.07
C PHE A 107 0.46 -1.85 -11.06
N ASP A 108 1.63 -2.37 -11.39
CA ASP A 108 1.93 -3.78 -11.21
C ASP A 108 2.28 -4.00 -9.74
N VAL A 109 1.32 -4.52 -8.98
CA VAL A 109 1.49 -4.76 -7.54
C VAL A 109 2.63 -5.72 -7.27
N TYR A 110 2.81 -6.71 -8.14
CA TYR A 110 3.85 -7.72 -8.01
C TYR A 110 5.24 -7.11 -8.20
N ASN A 111 5.43 -6.30 -9.23
CA ASN A 111 6.68 -5.56 -9.45
C ASN A 111 6.91 -4.47 -8.41
N MET A 112 5.86 -3.81 -7.90
CA MET A 112 5.94 -2.84 -6.81
C MET A 112 6.44 -3.50 -5.52
N ILE A 113 5.85 -4.63 -5.12
CA ILE A 113 6.27 -5.42 -3.95
C ILE A 113 7.70 -5.91 -4.11
N LYS A 114 8.08 -6.37 -5.32
CA LYS A 114 9.46 -6.81 -5.61
C LYS A 114 10.47 -5.67 -5.54
N SER A 115 10.09 -4.46 -5.96
CA SER A 115 10.98 -3.30 -6.04
C SER A 115 11.15 -2.58 -4.70
N CYS A 116 10.24 -2.75 -3.73
CA CYS A 116 10.28 -2.08 -2.43
C CYS A 116 10.82 -3.01 -1.34
N SER A 117 12.13 -2.91 -1.07
CA SER A 117 12.85 -3.67 -0.05
C SER A 117 12.52 -3.24 1.39
N GLY A 118 12.03 -4.19 2.20
CA GLY A 118 11.96 -4.06 3.66
C GLY A 118 11.55 -5.38 4.32
N LEU A 119 10.24 -5.64 4.37
CA LEU A 119 9.66 -6.86 4.94
C LEU A 119 9.34 -7.92 3.89
N LEU A 120 8.81 -7.53 2.72
CA LEU A 120 8.48 -8.46 1.64
C LEU A 120 9.72 -9.00 0.90
N CYS A 121 10.82 -8.24 0.81
CA CYS A 121 12.12 -8.77 0.38
C CYS A 121 12.69 -9.84 1.34
N LYS A 122 12.46 -9.69 2.65
CA LYS A 122 12.89 -10.67 3.65
C LYS A 122 12.04 -11.95 3.57
N ALA A 123 10.72 -11.81 3.42
CA ALA A 123 9.81 -12.94 3.27
C ALA A 123 10.03 -13.75 1.98
N ALA A 124 10.26 -13.07 0.84
CA ALA A 124 10.56 -13.74 -0.43
C ALA A 124 11.91 -14.47 -0.42
N ARG A 125 12.94 -13.94 0.26
CA ARG A 125 14.24 -14.61 0.44
C ARG A 125 14.19 -15.79 1.41
N PHE A 126 13.31 -15.74 2.41
CA PHE A 126 13.10 -16.82 3.37
C PHE A 126 12.40 -18.04 2.73
N LEU A 127 11.55 -17.80 1.73
CA LEU A 127 10.83 -18.86 1.00
C LEU A 127 11.66 -19.54 -0.11
N ASP A 128 12.79 -18.95 -0.53
CA ASP A 128 13.60 -19.42 -1.67
C ASP A 128 14.88 -20.20 -1.26
N GLY A 129 15.04 -20.52 0.02
CA GLY A 129 15.91 -21.60 0.50
C GLY A 129 17.41 -21.56 0.16
N ARG A 130 18.02 -20.39 -0.09
CA ARG A 130 19.46 -20.29 -0.39
C ARG A 130 20.23 -19.24 0.45
N ASP A 131 20.95 -19.80 1.43
CA ASP A 131 22.33 -19.55 1.86
C ASP A 131 22.83 -18.11 2.16
N ALA A 132 22.94 -17.85 3.47
CA ALA A 132 24.09 -17.35 4.28
C ALA A 132 25.11 -16.32 3.74
N GLN A 133 25.34 -16.19 2.43
CA GLN A 133 26.32 -15.23 1.89
C GLN A 133 25.80 -13.77 1.97
N ILE A 134 24.48 -13.59 1.94
CA ILE A 134 23.84 -12.27 1.98
C ILE A 134 23.87 -11.65 3.40
N GLU A 135 23.98 -12.48 4.46
CA GLU A 135 24.14 -11.98 5.84
C GLU A 135 25.49 -11.27 6.06
N GLN A 136 26.55 -11.69 5.38
CA GLN A 136 27.87 -11.05 5.47
C GLN A 136 27.95 -9.69 4.76
N GLU A 137 27.12 -9.46 3.73
CA GLU A 137 27.02 -8.14 3.08
C GLU A 137 26.11 -7.19 3.87
N LEU A 138 25.05 -7.69 4.51
CA LEU A 138 24.15 -6.89 5.34
C LEU A 138 24.78 -6.40 6.65
N GLN A 139 25.76 -7.12 7.21
CA GLN A 139 26.54 -6.64 8.36
C GLN A 139 27.42 -5.41 8.05
N GLN A 140 27.58 -5.05 6.78
CA GLN A 140 28.39 -3.89 6.36
C GLN A 140 27.56 -2.60 6.28
N TYR A 141 26.22 -2.72 6.23
CA TYR A 141 25.28 -1.59 6.11
C TYR A 141 24.43 -1.37 7.37
N ILE A 142 24.59 -2.21 8.39
CA ILE A 142 24.06 -1.97 9.74
C ILE A 142 25.22 -1.42 10.58
N ARG A 143 25.19 -0.12 10.84
CA ARG A 143 25.86 0.51 11.97
C ARG A 143 24.88 0.67 13.13
#